data_AF-A0AAN7SG88-F1
#
_entry.id   AF-A0AAN7SG88-F1
#
_cell.length_a   1.000
_cell.length_b   1.000
_cell.length_c   1.000
_cell.angle_alpha   90.00
_cell.angle_beta   90.00
_cell.angle_gamma   90.00
#
_symmetry.space_group_name_H-M   'P 1'
#
loop_
_entity.id
_entity.type
_entity.pdbx_description
1 polymer ?
#
loop_
_entity_poly.entity_id
_entity_poly.type
_entity_poly.pdbx_seq_one_letter_code
_entity_poly.pdbx_strand_id
1 'polypeptide(L)'
;MRFINQQPDFKHTAMSGYRRPYTLEEERLMLRYIIENKGYYQLRGRAFWETMEVELKTQRTWQSLKEHFRKYMYNKIQNPLYQLTADEADQIRDGYINSANEKPKVVTLPQKDLHQYLTDSSDTD
;
A
#
# COMPACT_ATOMS: atom_id res chain seq x y z
N MET A 1 -40.72 27.69 -9.17
CA MET A 1 -40.57 26.32 -9.73
C MET A 1 -39.10 26.05 -10.06
N ARG A 2 -38.57 24.98 -9.46
CA ARG A 2 -37.31 24.21 -9.69
C ARG A 2 -36.08 24.88 -10.30
N PHE A 3 -35.09 25.06 -9.42
CA PHE A 3 -33.73 25.50 -9.67
C PHE A 3 -32.88 24.43 -10.36
N ILE A 4 -32.21 24.84 -11.43
CA ILE A 4 -30.94 24.31 -11.92
C ILE A 4 -29.91 24.45 -10.80
N ASN A 5 -29.26 23.37 -10.39
CA ASN A 5 -27.94 23.47 -9.75
C ASN A 5 -27.13 22.21 -10.06
N GLN A 6 -26.18 22.42 -10.97
CA GLN A 6 -24.95 21.66 -11.08
C GLN A 6 -24.39 21.38 -9.69
N GLN A 7 -24.06 20.11 -9.41
CA GLN A 7 -23.30 19.77 -8.22
C GLN A 7 -21.89 20.37 -8.37
N PRO A 8 -21.43 21.24 -7.46
CA PRO A 8 -20.07 21.73 -7.51
C PRO A 8 -19.11 20.70 -6.91
N ASP A 9 -18.06 20.45 -7.69
CA ASP A 9 -16.79 19.79 -7.40
C ASP A 9 -16.37 19.86 -5.91
N PHE A 10 -16.00 18.71 -5.33
CA PHE A 10 -15.65 18.52 -3.92
C PHE A 10 -14.34 19.24 -3.55
N LYS A 11 -14.38 20.57 -3.49
CA LYS A 11 -13.40 21.38 -2.77
C LYS A 11 -13.76 21.38 -1.29
N HIS A 12 -13.38 20.32 -0.58
CA HIS A 12 -13.33 20.40 0.88
C HIS A 12 -12.14 21.26 1.31
N THR A 13 -12.41 22.54 1.52
CA THR A 13 -11.61 23.44 2.35
C THR A 13 -11.46 22.82 3.74
N ALA A 14 -10.29 22.26 4.04
CA ALA A 14 -9.99 21.68 5.34
C ALA A 14 -9.68 22.80 6.36
N MET A 15 -10.57 22.95 7.34
CA MET A 15 -10.23 23.56 8.62
C MET A 15 -9.07 22.76 9.27
N SER A 16 -8.14 23.47 9.89
CA SER A 16 -6.82 22.97 10.29
C SER A 16 -6.82 21.71 11.17
N GLY A 17 -6.02 20.73 10.76
CA GLY A 17 -5.08 20.06 11.68
C GLY A 17 -5.53 18.81 12.44
N TYR A 18 -6.82 18.48 12.54
CA TYR A 18 -7.23 17.27 13.27
C TYR A 18 -7.18 16.02 12.39
N ARG A 19 -5.97 15.47 12.20
CA ARG A 19 -5.82 14.13 11.63
C ARG A 19 -6.46 13.14 12.60
N ARG A 20 -7.45 12.36 12.13
CA ARG A 20 -8.04 11.30 12.96
C ARG A 20 -6.91 10.38 13.47
N PRO A 21 -6.85 10.04 14.76
CA PRO A 21 -5.87 9.08 15.27
C PRO A 21 -6.14 7.70 14.66
N TYR A 22 -5.09 6.90 14.47
CA TYR A 22 -5.24 5.49 14.14
C TYR A 22 -5.82 4.76 15.34
N THR A 23 -6.89 4.01 15.14
CA THR A 23 -7.44 3.16 16.21
C THR A 23 -6.68 1.85 16.28
N LEU A 24 -6.67 1.22 17.45
CA LEU A 24 -6.09 -0.11 17.63
C LEU A 24 -6.75 -1.14 16.71
N GLU A 25 -8.03 -0.95 16.38
CA GLU A 25 -8.77 -1.82 15.47
C GLU A 25 -8.29 -1.67 14.01
N GLU A 26 -8.06 -0.44 13.54
CA GLU A 26 -7.45 -0.19 12.24
C GLU A 26 -6.05 -0.81 12.14
N GLU A 27 -5.22 -0.65 13.18
CA GLU A 27 -3.88 -1.24 13.23
C GLU A 27 -3.94 -2.78 13.19
N ARG A 28 -4.89 -3.40 13.91
CA ARG A 28 -5.10 -4.86 13.87
C ARG A 28 -5.52 -5.35 12.50
N LEU A 29 -6.44 -4.64 11.83
CA LEU A 29 -6.87 -4.99 10.47
C LEU A 29 -5.69 -4.96 9.49
N MET A 30 -4.83 -3.94 9.60
CA MET A 30 -3.61 -3.86 8.81
C MET A 30 -2.67 -5.05 9.08
N LEU A 31 -2.42 -5.39 10.35
CA LEU A 31 -1.55 -6.52 10.72
C LEU A 31 -2.11 -7.85 10.23
N ARG A 32 -3.43 -8.08 10.40
CA ARG A 32 -4.10 -9.26 9.86
C ARG A 32 -3.94 -9.38 8.36
N TYR A 33 -4.18 -8.30 7.62
CA TYR A 33 -4.04 -8.30 6.17
C TYR A 33 -2.61 -8.67 5.74
N ILE A 34 -1.60 -8.16 6.47
CA ILE A 34 -0.18 -8.49 6.21
C ILE A 34 0.08 -10.00 6.41
N ILE A 35 -0.44 -10.59 7.47
CA ILE A 35 -0.24 -12.02 7.79
C ILE A 35 -0.98 -12.89 6.78
N GLU A 36 -2.26 -12.60 6.52
CA GLU A 36 -3.11 -13.35 5.60
C GLU A 36 -2.54 -13.39 4.18
N ASN A 37 -1.99 -12.27 3.70
CA ASN A 37 -1.38 -12.17 2.36
C ASN A 37 0.09 -12.56 2.32
N LYS A 38 0.68 -12.99 3.44
CA LYS A 38 2.13 -13.20 3.60
C LYS A 38 2.95 -12.00 3.10
N GLY A 39 2.40 -10.81 3.30
CA GLY A 39 2.87 -9.54 2.78
C GLY A 39 4.12 -9.01 3.47
N TYR A 40 4.62 -9.71 4.49
CA TYR A 40 5.78 -9.32 5.29
C TYR A 40 7.07 -9.07 4.47
N TYR A 41 7.22 -9.70 3.30
CA TYR A 41 8.31 -9.42 2.34
C TYR A 41 8.05 -8.21 1.43
N GLN A 42 6.80 -7.77 1.31
CA GLN A 42 6.37 -6.72 0.37
C GLN A 42 6.08 -5.37 1.05
N LEU A 43 6.26 -5.28 2.37
CA LEU A 43 6.01 -4.08 3.19
C LEU A 43 6.83 -2.85 2.76
N ARG A 44 7.88 -3.01 1.97
CA ARG A 44 8.64 -1.89 1.38
C ARG A 44 8.08 -1.41 0.05
N GLY A 45 7.45 -2.30 -0.72
CA GLY A 45 6.89 -2.01 -2.03
C GLY A 45 5.66 -1.12 -1.95
N ARG A 46 5.49 -0.21 -2.92
CA ARG A 46 4.30 0.65 -3.00
C ARG A 46 3.03 -0.14 -3.32
N ALA A 47 3.12 -1.08 -4.25
CA ALA A 47 1.99 -1.87 -4.75
C ALA A 47 1.22 -2.57 -3.61
N PHE A 48 1.93 -3.17 -2.65
CA PHE A 48 1.29 -3.84 -1.51
C PHE A 48 0.38 -2.91 -0.70
N TRP A 49 0.84 -1.68 -0.42
CA TRP A 49 0.06 -0.70 0.34
C TRP A 49 -1.11 -0.13 -0.46
N GLU A 50 -0.95 0.04 -1.78
CA GLU A 50 -2.04 0.48 -2.67
C GLU A 50 -3.15 -0.56 -2.74
N THR A 51 -2.79 -1.84 -2.91
CA THR A 51 -3.75 -2.93 -2.87
C THR A 51 -4.44 -3.00 -1.51
N MET A 52 -3.67 -2.91 -0.42
CA MET A 52 -4.22 -2.91 0.93
C MET A 52 -5.20 -1.75 1.16
N GLU A 53 -4.90 -0.53 0.69
CA GLU A 53 -5.81 0.62 0.81
C GLU A 53 -7.18 0.34 0.17
N VAL A 54 -7.16 -0.22 -1.04
CA VAL A 54 -8.38 -0.56 -1.80
C VAL A 54 -9.17 -1.65 -1.10
N GLU A 55 -8.49 -2.70 -0.63
CA GLU A 55 -9.11 -3.86 0.03
C GLU A 55 -9.68 -3.52 1.41
N LEU A 56 -8.92 -2.78 2.24
CA LEU A 56 -9.36 -2.37 3.57
C LEU A 56 -10.41 -1.24 3.54
N LYS A 57 -10.66 -0.64 2.36
CA LYS A 57 -11.61 0.48 2.15
C LYS A 57 -11.44 1.59 3.19
N THR A 58 -10.18 1.86 3.57
CA THR A 58 -9.90 2.86 4.60
C THR A 58 -10.11 4.27 4.05
N GLN A 59 -10.40 5.24 4.91
CA GLN A 59 -10.39 6.65 4.54
C GLN A 59 -8.96 7.23 4.48
N ARG A 60 -7.93 6.38 4.47
CA ARG A 60 -6.51 6.75 4.54
C ARG A 60 -5.80 6.32 3.28
N THR A 61 -4.87 7.16 2.84
CA THR A 61 -4.01 6.84 1.71
C THR A 61 -2.99 5.77 2.08
N TRP A 62 -2.59 4.96 1.10
CA TRP A 62 -1.49 4.00 1.22
C TRP A 62 -0.21 4.60 1.81
N GLN A 63 0.07 5.89 1.53
CA GLN A 63 1.21 6.62 2.10
C GLN A 63 1.08 6.77 3.62
N SER A 64 -0.11 7.12 4.11
CA SER A 64 -0.38 7.27 5.54
C SER A 64 -0.29 5.93 6.26
N LEU A 65 -0.85 4.87 5.66
CA LEU A 65 -0.78 3.50 6.19
C LEU A 65 0.67 3.03 6.34
N LYS A 66 1.47 3.20 5.27
CA LYS A 66 2.89 2.83 5.27
C LYS A 66 3.70 3.60 6.30
N GLU A 67 3.50 4.91 6.38
CA GLU A 67 4.22 5.77 7.32
C GLU A 67 3.85 5.45 8.77
N HIS A 68 2.56 5.22 9.04
CA HIS A 68 2.06 4.83 10.36
C HIS A 68 2.62 3.48 10.79
N PHE A 69 2.62 2.50 9.87
CA PHE A 69 3.23 1.20 10.11
C PHE A 69 4.70 1.34 10.48
N ARG A 70 5.48 2.09 9.69
CA ARG A 70 6.92 2.26 9.90
C ARG A 70 7.27 2.96 11.21
N LYS A 71 6.53 4.01 11.58
CA LYS A 71 6.87 4.85 12.75
C LYS A 71 6.28 4.35 14.06
N TYR A 72 5.08 3.77 14.01
CA TYR A 72 4.32 3.45 15.21
C TYR A 72 4.10 1.96 15.39
N MET A 73 3.55 1.28 14.37
CA MET A 73 3.19 -0.13 14.52
C MET A 73 4.42 -1.03 14.61
N TYR A 74 5.44 -0.81 13.76
CA TYR A 74 6.67 -1.60 13.74
C TYR A 74 7.36 -1.66 15.11
N ASN A 75 7.43 -0.52 15.80
CA ASN A 75 8.03 -0.44 17.14
C ASN A 75 7.18 -1.13 18.22
N LYS A 76 5.88 -1.35 17.94
CA LYS A 76 4.91 -1.91 18.88
C LYS A 76 4.44 -3.31 18.50
N ILE A 77 4.96 -3.97 17.47
CA ILE A 77 4.43 -5.28 17.01
C ILE A 77 4.44 -6.37 18.10
N GLN A 78 5.36 -6.30 19.06
CA GLN A 78 5.44 -7.22 20.19
C GLN A 78 4.43 -6.90 21.30
N ASN A 79 3.63 -5.85 21.12
CA ASN A 79 2.65 -5.45 22.12
C ASN A 79 1.47 -6.43 22.12
N PRO A 80 1.14 -7.04 23.28
CA PRO A 80 0.03 -7.98 23.39
C PRO A 80 -1.33 -7.38 23.00
N LEU A 81 -1.46 -6.04 22.96
CA LEU A 81 -2.67 -5.35 22.51
C LEU A 81 -3.06 -5.67 21.06
N TYR A 82 -2.11 -6.09 20.22
CA TYR A 82 -2.36 -6.48 18.83
C TYR A 82 -2.93 -7.88 18.69
N GLN A 83 -2.96 -8.67 19.77
CA GLN A 83 -3.43 -10.06 19.77
C GLN A 83 -2.74 -10.93 18.70
N LEU A 84 -1.49 -10.59 18.39
CA LEU A 84 -0.62 -11.38 17.53
C LEU A 84 0.07 -12.45 18.36
N THR A 85 0.25 -13.61 17.76
CA THR A 85 1.14 -14.64 18.31
C THR A 85 2.60 -14.19 18.19
N ALA A 86 3.47 -14.72 19.05
CA ALA A 86 4.91 -14.41 18.99
C ALA A 86 5.50 -14.75 17.61
N ASP A 87 5.07 -15.88 17.04
CA ASP A 87 5.48 -16.33 15.71
C ASP A 87 5.08 -15.35 14.60
N GLU A 88 3.84 -14.86 14.59
CA GLU A 88 3.39 -13.86 13.61
C GLU A 88 4.15 -12.53 13.73
N ALA A 89 4.41 -12.08 14.96
CA ALA A 89 5.18 -10.86 15.20
C ALA A 89 6.63 -11.02 14.70
N ASP A 90 7.25 -12.18 14.94
CA ASP A 90 8.59 -12.49 14.46
C ASP A 90 8.63 -12.62 12.93
N GLN A 91 7.64 -13.27 12.29
CA GLN A 91 7.51 -13.31 10.83
C GLN A 91 7.45 -11.92 10.20
N ILE A 92 6.66 -11.00 10.77
CA ILE A 92 6.57 -9.61 10.28
C ILE A 92 7.91 -8.89 10.44
N ARG A 93 8.57 -9.07 11.58
CA ARG A 93 9.87 -8.44 11.85
C ARG A 93 10.94 -8.96 10.89
N ASP A 94 11.07 -10.26 10.76
CA ASP A 94 12.08 -10.92 9.95
C ASP A 94 11.83 -10.65 8.46
N GLY A 95 10.58 -10.72 8.00
CA GLY A 95 10.22 -10.34 6.63
C GLY A 95 10.54 -8.88 6.31
N TYR A 96 10.30 -7.96 7.25
CA TYR A 96 10.64 -6.55 7.07
C TYR A 96 12.15 -6.29 7.02
N ILE A 97 12.94 -7.02 7.82
CA ILE A 97 14.42 -6.93 7.81
C ILE A 97 14.99 -7.58 6.55
N ASN A 98 14.51 -8.76 6.16
CA ASN A 98 15.02 -9.50 5.00
C ASN A 98 14.66 -8.81 3.67
N SER A 99 13.47 -8.24 3.56
CA SER A 99 13.09 -7.39 2.42
C SER A 99 13.91 -6.10 2.31
N ALA A 100 14.68 -5.74 3.34
CA ALA A 100 15.66 -4.67 3.24
C ALA A 100 16.92 -5.05 2.46
N ASN A 101 17.28 -6.34 2.50
CA ASN A 101 18.52 -6.88 1.93
C ASN A 101 18.29 -7.51 0.55
N GLU A 102 17.06 -7.89 0.22
CA GLU A 102 16.71 -8.30 -1.14
C GLU A 102 16.57 -7.06 -2.04
N LYS A 103 17.63 -6.76 -2.80
CA LYS A 103 17.50 -5.91 -3.99
C LYS A 103 16.35 -6.48 -4.84
N PRO A 104 15.43 -5.65 -5.37
CA PRO A 104 14.41 -6.16 -6.28
C PRO A 104 15.14 -6.95 -7.35
N LYS A 105 14.81 -8.24 -7.50
CA LYS A 105 15.15 -8.98 -8.71
C LYS A 105 14.46 -8.20 -9.81
N VAL A 106 15.19 -7.31 -10.47
CA VAL A 106 14.82 -6.73 -11.75
C VAL A 106 14.54 -7.96 -12.59
N VAL A 107 13.26 -8.22 -12.84
CA VAL A 107 12.87 -9.14 -13.88
C VAL A 107 13.37 -8.46 -15.14
N THR A 108 14.56 -8.86 -15.58
CA THR A 108 15.07 -8.53 -16.90
C THR A 108 14.09 -9.18 -17.86
N LEU A 109 13.02 -8.46 -18.20
CA LEU A 109 12.25 -8.74 -19.40
C LEU A 109 13.29 -8.74 -20.53
N PRO A 110 13.39 -9.80 -21.35
CA PRO A 110 14.27 -9.77 -22.50
C PRO A 110 13.86 -8.53 -23.29
N GLN A 111 14.80 -7.60 -23.48
CA GLN A 111 14.62 -6.48 -24.39
C GLN A 111 14.45 -7.08 -25.79
N LYS A 112 13.21 -7.44 -26.15
CA LYS A 112 12.86 -7.63 -27.55
C LYS A 112 12.81 -6.24 -28.13
N ASP A 113 13.84 -5.93 -28.91
CA ASP A 113 13.99 -4.75 -29.74
C ASP A 113 12.64 -4.28 -30.29
N LEU A 114 12.21 -3.11 -29.82
CA LEU A 114 11.02 -2.40 -30.28
C LEU A 114 11.12 -1.98 -31.77
N HIS A 115 12.26 -2.24 -32.41
CA HIS A 115 12.53 -1.96 -33.82
C HIS A 115 11.83 -2.92 -34.79
N GLN A 116 11.34 -4.08 -34.32
CA GLN A 116 10.73 -5.07 -35.22
C GLN A 116 9.25 -4.80 -35.54
N TYR A 117 8.60 -3.86 -34.84
CA TYR A 117 7.20 -3.50 -35.07
C TYR A 117 7.01 -2.24 -35.95
N LEU A 118 8.09 -1.56 -36.34
CA LEU A 118 8.04 -0.29 -37.11
C LEU A 118 8.42 -0.45 -38.58
N THR A 119 8.69 -1.66 -39.07
CA THR A 119 9.09 -1.91 -40.47
C THR A 119 8.01 -2.53 -41.37
N ASP A 120 6.80 -2.83 -40.87
CA ASP A 120 5.77 -3.54 -41.65
C ASP A 120 4.49 -2.72 -41.87
N SER A 121 4.56 -1.39 -41.96
CA SER A 121 3.38 -0.57 -42.30
C SER A 121 3.66 0.50 -43.34
N SER A 122 4.42 0.16 -44.37
CA SER A 122 4.64 1.01 -45.54
C SER A 122 4.64 0.20 -46.84
N ASP A 123 3.46 -0.25 -47.23
CA ASP A 123 3.08 -0.70 -48.57
C ASP A 123 1.58 -0.33 -48.63
N THR A 124 1.13 0.81 -49.16
CA THR A 124 1.34 1.50 -50.45
C THR A 124 1.10 0.62 -51.66
N ASP A 125 -0.17 0.25 -51.85
CA ASP A 125 -0.82 0.23 -53.17
C ASP A 125 -2.21 0.89 -53.05
#